data_AF-A0A820MZW9-F1
#
_entry.id   AF-A0A820MZW9-F1
#
_cell.length_a   1.000
_cell.length_b   1.000
_cell.length_c   1.000
_cell.angle_alpha   90.00
_cell.angle_beta   90.00
_cell.angle_gamma   90.00
#
_symmetry.space_group_name_H-M   'P 1'
#
loop_
_entity.id
_entity.type
_entity.pdbx_description
1 polymer ?
#
loop_
_entity_poly.entity_id
_entity_poly.type
_entity_poly.pdbx_seq_one_letter_code
_entity_poly.pdbx_strand_id
1 'polypeptide(L)'
;PNFRFQKDFLKPFEVIMKKNSSSTIRDMVVRCVTHFVDSQAKNIRSGWKNIFSVFQMAAADTDAQIVELAFQTCTHIVAVVFDRQFSTVLDSFQDVVKCLSEFACNASFPDTSMEAIRLIRQCAKYVAEKPHVFREHAAEDLINVP
;
A
#
# COMPACT_ATOMS: atom_id res chain seq x y z
N PRO A 1 -10.39 -5.61 -20.78
CA PRO A 1 -9.45 -6.38 -19.94
C PRO A 1 -9.94 -6.42 -18.48
N ASN A 2 -9.94 -7.59 -17.83
CA ASN A 2 -10.67 -7.87 -16.58
C ASN A 2 -10.06 -7.20 -15.31
N PHE A 3 -10.21 -5.88 -15.17
CA PHE A 3 -9.77 -5.13 -13.98
C PHE A 3 -10.52 -5.51 -12.69
N ARG A 4 -11.70 -6.13 -12.83
CA ARG A 4 -12.48 -6.64 -11.69
C ARG A 4 -11.80 -7.85 -11.01
N PHE A 5 -11.05 -8.63 -11.80
CA PHE A 5 -10.42 -9.87 -11.31
C PHE A 5 -9.31 -9.61 -10.29
N GLN A 6 -8.51 -8.54 -10.42
CA GLN A 6 -7.43 -8.26 -9.45
C GLN A 6 -7.98 -7.87 -8.06
N LYS A 7 -9.01 -7.03 -8.03
CA LYS A 7 -9.69 -6.63 -6.79
C LYS A 7 -10.34 -7.82 -6.09
N ASP A 8 -10.97 -8.71 -6.87
CA ASP A 8 -11.60 -9.92 -6.34
C ASP A 8 -10.56 -10.99 -5.94
N PHE A 9 -9.43 -11.06 -6.65
CA PHE A 9 -8.33 -11.99 -6.37
C PHE A 9 -7.56 -11.65 -5.09
N LEU A 10 -7.39 -10.36 -4.78
CA LEU A 10 -6.66 -9.93 -3.59
C LEU A 10 -7.54 -9.87 -2.33
N LYS A 11 -8.87 -9.89 -2.50
CA LYS A 11 -9.82 -9.82 -1.38
C LYS A 11 -9.69 -10.96 -0.35
N PRO A 12 -9.43 -12.23 -0.76
CA PRO A 12 -9.15 -13.30 0.19
C PRO A 12 -7.97 -13.02 1.12
N PHE A 13 -6.88 -12.40 0.63
CA PHE A 13 -5.72 -12.08 1.46
C PHE A 13 -6.08 -11.09 2.57
N GLU A 14 -6.89 -10.07 2.28
CA GLU A 14 -7.40 -9.17 3.32
C GLU A 14 -8.22 -9.92 4.38
N VAL A 15 -9.11 -10.80 3.94
CA VAL A 15 -9.99 -11.56 4.86
C VAL A 15 -9.16 -12.49 5.74
N ILE A 16 -8.16 -13.18 5.16
CA ILE A 16 -7.26 -14.08 5.89
C ILE A 16 -6.43 -13.27 6.88
N MET A 17 -5.82 -12.15 6.47
CA MET A 17 -5.02 -11.30 7.35
C MET A 17 -5.83 -10.81 8.55
N LYS A 18 -7.08 -10.37 8.32
CA LYS A 18 -7.95 -9.84 9.38
C LYS A 18 -8.45 -10.89 10.37
N LYS A 19 -8.75 -12.10 9.90
CA LYS A 19 -9.49 -13.11 10.69
C LYS A 19 -8.61 -14.19 11.31
N ASN A 20 -7.33 -14.29 10.95
CA ASN A 20 -6.45 -15.36 11.44
C ASN A 20 -5.59 -14.91 12.62
N SER A 21 -5.67 -15.64 13.73
CA SER A 21 -4.84 -15.43 14.91
C SER A 21 -3.43 -16.02 14.79
N SER A 22 -3.21 -16.96 13.85
CA SER A 22 -1.89 -17.54 13.58
C SER A 22 -0.97 -16.53 12.90
N SER A 23 0.13 -16.15 13.58
CA SER A 23 1.16 -15.28 13.00
C SER A 23 1.80 -15.90 11.76
N THR A 24 2.02 -17.21 11.74
CA THR A 24 2.55 -17.93 10.57
C THR A 24 1.68 -17.75 9.31
N ILE A 25 0.34 -17.82 9.46
CA ILE A 25 -0.56 -17.62 8.32
C ILE A 25 -0.55 -16.15 7.88
N ARG A 26 -0.53 -15.21 8.82
CA ARG A 26 -0.46 -13.77 8.51
C ARG A 26 0.86 -13.40 7.83
N ASP A 27 1.99 -13.93 8.29
CA ASP A 27 3.30 -13.80 7.64
C ASP A 27 3.27 -14.35 6.20
N MET A 28 2.69 -15.54 5.99
CA MET A 28 2.52 -16.10 4.65
C MET A 28 1.70 -15.18 3.74
N VAL A 29 0.62 -14.57 4.24
CA VAL A 29 -0.16 -13.59 3.48
C VAL A 29 0.70 -12.39 3.07
N VAL A 30 1.44 -11.80 4.01
CA VAL A 30 2.32 -10.66 3.70
C VAL A 30 3.38 -11.05 2.67
N ARG A 31 4.04 -12.21 2.82
CA ARG A 31 5.00 -12.74 1.83
C ARG A 31 4.40 -12.91 0.45
N CYS A 32 3.19 -13.46 0.36
CA CYS A 32 2.49 -13.61 -0.92
C CYS A 32 2.23 -12.26 -1.59
N VAL A 33 1.78 -11.26 -0.82
CA VAL A 33 1.51 -9.92 -1.33
C VAL A 33 2.81 -9.20 -1.72
N THR A 34 3.86 -9.30 -0.92
CA THR A 34 5.20 -8.78 -1.25
C THR A 34 5.71 -9.36 -2.55
N HIS A 35 5.69 -10.69 -2.69
CA HIS A 35 6.10 -11.34 -3.93
C HIS A 35 5.23 -10.92 -5.14
N PHE A 36 3.93 -10.71 -4.93
CA PHE A 36 3.05 -10.21 -5.98
C PHE A 36 3.43 -8.80 -6.43
N VAL A 37 3.76 -7.89 -5.49
CA VAL A 37 4.29 -6.56 -5.81
C VAL A 37 5.59 -6.68 -6.59
N ASP A 38 6.57 -7.44 -6.09
CA ASP A 38 7.90 -7.55 -6.70
C ASP A 38 7.84 -8.11 -8.13
N SER A 39 6.97 -9.09 -8.36
CA SER A 39 6.86 -9.77 -9.66
C SER A 39 5.91 -9.07 -10.63
N GLN A 40 4.90 -8.34 -10.15
CA GLN A 40 3.81 -7.83 -10.99
C GLN A 40 3.54 -6.33 -10.87
N ALA A 41 4.34 -5.53 -10.15
CA ALA A 41 4.09 -4.10 -9.91
C ALA A 41 3.59 -3.33 -11.14
N LYS A 42 4.21 -3.54 -12.32
CA LYS A 42 3.85 -2.88 -13.58
C LYS A 42 2.46 -3.22 -14.12
N ASN A 43 1.92 -4.37 -13.73
CA ASN A 43 0.65 -4.93 -14.17
C ASN A 43 -0.47 -4.73 -13.14
N ILE A 44 -0.15 -4.23 -11.95
CA ILE A 44 -1.14 -3.94 -10.91
C ILE A 44 -1.84 -2.63 -11.26
N ARG A 45 -3.17 -2.69 -11.40
CA ARG A 45 -4.01 -1.49 -11.57
C ARG A 45 -4.94 -1.33 -10.39
N SER A 46 -6.14 -1.90 -10.46
CA SER A 46 -7.15 -1.83 -9.40
C SER A 46 -6.81 -2.62 -8.12
N GLY A 47 -5.69 -3.35 -8.11
CA GLY A 47 -5.27 -4.17 -6.96
C GLY A 47 -4.54 -3.41 -5.84
N TRP A 48 -4.02 -2.21 -6.10
CA TRP A 48 -3.19 -1.46 -5.13
C TRP A 48 -3.91 -1.22 -3.80
N LYS A 49 -5.19 -0.83 -3.85
CA LYS A 49 -6.00 -0.63 -2.65
C LYS A 49 -6.03 -1.85 -1.72
N ASN A 50 -6.21 -3.04 -2.28
CA ASN A 50 -6.24 -4.28 -1.50
C ASN A 50 -4.85 -4.59 -0.90
N ILE A 51 -3.78 -4.34 -1.66
CA ILE A 51 -2.38 -4.51 -1.20
C ILE A 51 -2.11 -3.60 0.01
N PHE A 52 -2.43 -2.31 -0.10
CA PHE A 52 -2.26 -1.38 1.02
C PHE A 52 -3.18 -1.71 2.18
N SER A 53 -4.38 -2.25 1.94
CA SER A 53 -5.23 -2.74 3.02
C SER A 53 -4.60 -3.91 3.79
N VAL A 54 -3.91 -4.84 3.10
CA VAL A 54 -3.17 -5.94 3.76
C VAL A 54 -2.00 -5.38 4.57
N PHE A 55 -1.21 -4.47 3.99
CA PHE A 55 -0.09 -3.86 4.70
C PHE A 55 -0.53 -2.99 5.87
N GLN A 56 -1.68 -2.31 5.79
CA GLN A 56 -2.23 -1.57 6.91
C GLN A 56 -2.57 -2.52 8.08
N MET A 57 -3.15 -3.69 7.80
CA MET A 57 -3.39 -4.69 8.86
C MET A 57 -2.09 -5.27 9.42
N ALA A 58 -1.07 -5.47 8.57
CA ALA A 58 0.26 -5.89 9.00
C ALA A 58 0.98 -4.83 9.84
N ALA A 59 0.74 -3.55 9.56
CA ALA A 59 1.34 -2.44 10.30
C ALA A 59 0.88 -2.38 11.76
N ALA A 60 -0.33 -2.87 12.06
CA ALA A 60 -0.86 -2.98 13.41
C ALA A 60 -0.54 -4.33 14.09
N ASP A 61 0.23 -5.21 13.46
CA ASP A 61 0.63 -6.49 14.04
C ASP A 61 1.64 -6.30 15.17
N THR A 62 1.72 -7.29 16.06
CA THR A 62 2.70 -7.35 17.14
C THR A 62 3.93 -8.18 16.75
N ASP A 63 3.82 -9.00 15.71
CA ASP A 63 4.92 -9.80 15.20
C ASP A 63 5.88 -8.92 14.36
N ALA A 64 7.12 -8.80 14.82
CA ALA A 64 8.13 -7.97 14.20
C ALA A 64 8.39 -8.34 12.74
N GLN A 65 8.39 -9.63 12.39
CA GLN A 65 8.71 -10.06 11.03
C GLN A 65 7.63 -9.62 10.04
N ILE A 66 6.37 -9.68 10.47
CA ILE A 66 5.21 -9.24 9.69
C ILE A 66 5.27 -7.73 9.44
N VAL A 67 5.49 -6.96 10.51
CA VAL A 67 5.57 -5.49 10.44
C VAL A 67 6.73 -5.06 9.57
N GLU A 68 7.92 -5.62 9.80
CA GLU A 68 9.14 -5.28 9.05
C GLU A 68 9.02 -5.62 7.56
N LEU A 69 8.52 -6.82 7.22
CA LEU A 69 8.35 -7.22 5.82
C LEU A 69 7.35 -6.31 5.08
N ALA A 70 6.21 -6.04 5.71
CA ALA A 70 5.19 -5.15 5.14
C ALA A 70 5.75 -3.72 4.97
N PHE A 71 6.51 -3.23 5.96
CA PHE A 71 7.09 -1.90 5.92
C PHE A 71 8.19 -1.76 4.86
N GLN A 72 9.09 -2.75 4.74
CA GLN A 72 10.12 -2.78 3.70
C GLN A 72 9.49 -2.77 2.31
N THR A 73 8.43 -3.56 2.10
CA THR A 73 7.69 -3.59 0.83
C THR A 73 7.01 -2.25 0.55
N CYS A 74 6.36 -1.63 1.55
CA CYS A 74 5.74 -0.31 1.41
C CYS A 74 6.78 0.77 1.08
N THR A 75 7.94 0.73 1.73
CA THR A 75 9.08 1.61 1.46
C THR A 75 9.56 1.46 0.02
N HIS A 76 9.69 0.23 -0.48
CA HIS A 76 10.05 -0.04 -1.87
C HIS A 76 9.03 0.57 -2.85
N ILE A 77 7.73 0.44 -2.57
CA ILE A 77 6.68 1.03 -3.41
C ILE A 77 6.82 2.56 -3.46
N VAL A 78 6.96 3.22 -2.31
CA VAL A 78 7.09 4.68 -2.23
C VAL A 78 8.41 5.18 -2.86
N ALA A 79 9.51 4.45 -2.71
CA ALA A 79 10.81 4.88 -3.20
C ALA A 79 11.03 4.59 -4.70
N VAL A 80 10.48 3.49 -5.21
CA VAL A 80 10.79 2.99 -6.57
C VAL A 80 9.58 3.03 -7.49
N VAL A 81 8.41 2.56 -7.03
CA VAL A 81 7.22 2.47 -7.88
C VAL A 81 6.64 3.86 -8.13
N PHE A 82 6.61 4.74 -7.12
CA PHE A 82 6.14 6.12 -7.29
C PHE A 82 6.99 6.89 -8.30
N ASP A 83 8.31 6.68 -8.32
CA ASP A 83 9.19 7.37 -9.25
C ASP A 83 8.95 6.91 -10.70
N ARG A 84 8.81 5.60 -10.90
CA ARG A 84 8.72 5.00 -12.24
C ARG A 84 7.31 4.99 -12.83
N GLN A 85 6.30 4.85 -11.99
CA GLN A 85 4.93 4.47 -12.39
C GLN A 85 3.87 5.13 -11.52
N PHE A 86 4.07 6.41 -11.17
CA PHE A 86 3.17 7.12 -10.26
C PHE A 86 1.68 7.01 -10.63
N SER A 87 1.35 7.07 -11.92
CA SER A 87 -0.03 7.01 -12.40
C SER A 87 -0.76 5.71 -12.06
N THR A 88 -0.06 4.58 -11.89
CA THR A 88 -0.71 3.32 -11.56
C THR A 88 -1.09 3.22 -10.09
N VAL A 89 -0.43 4.01 -9.23
CA VAL A 89 -0.67 4.02 -7.77
C VAL A 89 -1.48 5.24 -7.34
N LEU A 90 -1.69 6.21 -8.23
CA LEU A 90 -2.36 7.48 -7.95
C LEU A 90 -3.76 7.30 -7.35
N ASP A 91 -4.57 6.42 -7.93
CA ASP A 91 -5.91 6.06 -7.45
C ASP A 91 -5.90 5.52 -5.99
N SER A 92 -4.76 4.97 -5.56
CA SER A 92 -4.55 4.40 -4.22
C SER A 92 -3.59 5.25 -3.37
N PHE A 93 -3.30 6.49 -3.77
CA PHE A 93 -2.38 7.37 -3.03
C PHE A 93 -2.84 7.60 -1.58
N GLN A 94 -4.15 7.79 -1.38
CA GLN A 94 -4.72 7.93 -0.04
C GLN A 94 -4.53 6.65 0.81
N ASP A 95 -4.67 5.47 0.19
CA ASP A 95 -4.46 4.19 0.86
C ASP A 95 -2.99 4.03 1.28
N VAL A 96 -2.04 4.52 0.47
CA VAL A 96 -0.59 4.54 0.83
C VAL A 96 -0.37 5.40 2.08
N VAL A 97 -0.87 6.64 2.07
CA VAL A 97 -0.68 7.57 3.21
C VAL A 97 -1.30 6.97 4.47
N LYS A 98 -2.50 6.38 4.36
CA LYS A 98 -3.16 5.70 5.48
C LYS A 98 -2.36 4.51 6.01
N CYS A 99 -1.80 3.70 5.11
CA CYS A 99 -0.94 2.57 5.48
C CYS A 99 0.31 3.07 6.22
N LEU A 100 0.97 4.12 5.73
CA LEU A 100 2.12 4.72 6.41
C LEU A 100 1.75 5.34 7.75
N SER A 101 0.57 5.95 7.87
CA SER A 101 0.07 6.48 9.15
C SER A 101 -0.14 5.37 10.18
N GLU A 102 -0.59 4.19 9.76
CA GLU A 102 -0.70 3.04 10.66
C GLU A 102 0.67 2.60 11.19
N PHE A 103 1.68 2.49 10.31
CA PHE A 103 3.06 2.21 10.73
C PHE A 103 3.60 3.29 11.67
N ALA A 104 3.34 4.56 11.39
CA ALA A 104 3.76 5.70 12.21
C ALA A 104 3.13 5.71 13.61
N CYS A 105 1.96 5.09 13.77
CA CYS A 105 1.24 5.03 15.03
C CYS A 105 1.51 3.74 15.83
N ASN A 106 2.30 2.79 15.31
CA ASN A 106 2.63 1.58 16.03
C ASN A 106 3.79 1.80 17.02
N ALA A 107 3.44 2.15 18.27
CA ALA A 107 4.38 2.45 19.34
C ALA A 107 5.32 1.29 19.72
N SER A 108 5.02 0.05 19.32
CA SER A 108 5.90 -1.11 19.54
C SER A 108 7.15 -1.10 18.64
N PHE A 109 7.12 -0.33 17.54
CA PHE A 109 8.20 -0.28 16.55
C PHE A 109 8.59 1.18 16.26
N PRO A 110 9.34 1.84 17.18
CA PRO A 110 9.63 3.27 17.07
C PRO A 110 10.49 3.64 15.86
N ASP A 111 11.46 2.80 15.47
CA ASP A 111 12.29 3.06 14.29
C ASP A 111 11.48 3.02 12.99
N THR A 112 10.64 1.98 12.85
CA THR A 112 9.65 1.88 11.76
C THR A 112 8.70 3.07 11.75
N SER A 113 8.22 3.50 12.93
CA SER A 113 7.32 4.64 13.06
C SER A 113 7.98 5.95 12.58
N MET A 114 9.22 6.21 12.99
CA MET A 114 9.97 7.39 12.56
C MET A 114 10.21 7.40 11.05
N GLU A 115 10.57 6.25 10.48
CA GLU A 115 10.79 6.14 9.04
C GLU A 115 9.47 6.27 8.24
N ALA A 116 8.36 5.75 8.76
CA ALA A 116 7.04 5.96 8.17
C ALA A 116 6.67 7.45 8.11
N ILE A 117 6.95 8.23 9.17
CA ILE A 117 6.77 9.69 9.17
C ILE A 117 7.63 10.36 8.09
N ARG A 118 8.87 9.89 7.89
CA ARG A 118 9.75 10.37 6.81
C ARG A 118 9.13 10.11 5.43
N LEU A 119 8.57 8.93 5.20
CA LEU A 119 7.90 8.57 3.95
C LEU A 119 6.60 9.35 3.73
N ILE A 120 5.80 9.63 4.77
CA ILE A 120 4.63 10.52 4.67
C ILE A 120 5.05 11.91 4.20
N ARG A 121 6.15 12.45 4.74
CA ARG A 121 6.71 13.73 4.28
C ARG A 121 7.14 13.68 2.82
N GLN A 122 7.69 12.55 2.36
CA GLN A 122 8.02 12.34 0.96
C GLN A 122 6.75 12.31 0.08
N CYS A 123 5.68 11.67 0.53
CA CYS A 123 4.37 11.72 -0.15
C CYS A 123 3.86 13.16 -0.27
N ALA A 124 3.96 13.95 0.80
CA ALA A 124 3.57 15.36 0.77
C ALA A 124 4.40 16.19 -0.25
N LYS A 125 5.70 15.92 -0.37
CA LYS A 125 6.56 16.53 -1.40
C LYS A 125 6.08 16.17 -2.81
N TYR A 126 5.74 14.90 -3.07
CA TYR A 126 5.19 14.48 -4.37
C TYR A 126 3.92 15.26 -4.74
N VAL A 127 3.02 15.49 -3.78
CA VAL A 127 1.81 16.30 -4.00
C VAL A 127 2.15 17.75 -4.33
N ALA A 128 3.08 18.34 -3.57
CA ALA A 128 3.48 19.74 -3.75
C ALA A 128 4.21 20.00 -5.08
N GLU A 129 5.02 19.05 -5.54
CA GLU A 129 5.82 19.16 -6.77
C GLU A 129 4.99 18.83 -8.03
N LYS A 130 3.94 18.00 -7.90
CA LYS A 130 3.14 17.52 -9.05
C LYS A 130 1.64 17.82 -8.91
N PRO A 131 1.22 19.05 -8.56
CA PRO A 131 -0.19 19.35 -8.30
C PRO A 131 -1.09 19.17 -9.53
N HIS A 132 -0.54 19.29 -10.74
CA HIS A 132 -1.27 19.07 -11.99
C HIS A 132 -1.73 17.61 -12.14
N VAL A 133 -0.86 16.64 -11.83
CA VAL A 133 -1.19 15.20 -11.92
C VAL A 133 -2.39 14.84 -11.04
N PHE A 134 -2.44 15.38 -9.82
CA PHE A 134 -3.56 15.13 -8.90
C PHE A 134 -4.84 15.85 -9.33
N ARG A 135 -4.74 17.05 -9.92
CA ARG A 135 -5.91 17.78 -10.44
C ARG A 135 -6.50 17.11 -11.67
N GLU A 136 -5.66 16.65 -12.58
CA GLU A 136 -6.09 15.91 -13.78
C GLU A 136 -6.82 14.63 -13.37
N HIS A 137 -6.24 13.86 -12.44
CA HIS A 137 -6.88 12.67 -11.90
C HIS A 137 -8.24 12.95 -11.24
N ALA A 138 -8.34 13.99 -10.40
CA ALA A 138 -9.60 14.38 -9.78
C ALA A 138 -10.66 14.84 -10.81
N ALA A 139 -10.23 15.46 -11.92
CA ALA A 139 -11.11 15.86 -13.00
C ALA A 139 -11.60 14.64 -13.82
N GLU A 140 -10.73 13.66 -14.08
CA GLU A 140 -11.10 12.40 -14.74
C GLU A 140 -12.14 11.61 -13.94
N ASP A 141 -12.03 11.58 -12.60
CA ASP A 141 -13.02 10.94 -11.74
C ASP A 141 -14.41 11.62 -11.83
N LEU A 142 -14.45 12.95 -11.93
CA LEU A 142 -15.69 13.73 -12.06
C LEU A 142 -16.36 13.54 -13.43
N ILE A 143 -15.57 13.35 -14.49
CA ILE A 143 -16.07 13.10 -15.85
C ILE A 143 -16.57 11.66 -15.99
N ASN A 144 -16.02 10.71 -15.22
CA ASN A 144 -16.38 9.29 -15.24
C ASN A 144 -17.53 8.92 -14.28
N VAL A 145 -18.20 9.88 -13.65
CA VAL A 145 -19.45 9.63 -12.91
C VAL A 145 -20.61 9.48 -13.92
N PRO A 146 -21.26 8.31 -14.01
CA PRO A 146 -22.42 8.12 -14.89
C PRO A 146 -23.66 8.90 -14.45
#